data_AF-A0AB35HTH9-F1
#
_entry.id   AF-A0AB35HTH9-F1
#
_cell.length_a   1.000
_cell.length_b   1.000
_cell.length_c   1.000
_cell.angle_alpha   90.00
_cell.angle_beta   90.00
_cell.angle_gamma   90.00
#
_symmetry.space_group_name_H-M   'P 1'
#
loop_
_entity.id
_entity.type
_entity.pdbx_description
1 polymer ?
#
loop_
_entity_poly.entity_id
_entity_poly.type
_entity_poly.pdbx_seq_one_letter_code
_entity_poly.pdbx_strand_id
1 'polypeptide(L)'
;MTDAQLLEDISAFRAALITLVGNARRECLIFSQNLARPLYHDEAVTQALSDFARGSRFARVRILIRDSDPIVRQFHRTHALAQRLSSRIQIRKIQATVDTPDWEFAVTDGRGVLQCDDRERWSGSYHAQNQVRAHKLQDIFERDWDLATTDPNLRCLQL
;
A
#
# COMPACT_ATOMS: atom_id res chain seq x y z
N MET A 1 -13.66 14.57 16.06
CA MET A 1 -12.47 13.76 15.71
C MET A 1 -12.99 12.35 15.53
N THR A 2 -12.77 11.70 14.38
CA THR A 2 -13.18 10.31 14.20
C THR A 2 -12.21 9.43 14.97
N ASP A 3 -12.73 8.61 15.88
CA ASP A 3 -11.91 7.71 16.68
C ASP A 3 -11.19 6.68 15.82
N ALA A 4 -10.02 6.26 16.31
CA ALA A 4 -9.26 5.18 15.70
C ALA A 4 -9.98 3.85 15.95
N GLN A 5 -10.14 3.04 14.90
CA GLN A 5 -10.51 1.65 15.05
C GLN A 5 -9.23 0.82 15.23
N LEU A 6 -9.13 0.07 16.33
CA LEU A 6 -8.05 -0.91 16.51
C LEU A 6 -8.32 -2.16 15.67
N LEU A 7 -7.26 -2.71 15.10
CA LEU A 7 -7.28 -3.91 14.27
C LEU A 7 -6.32 -4.92 14.90
N GLU A 8 -6.73 -6.18 14.99
CA GLU A 8 -5.98 -7.23 15.70
C GLU A 8 -5.83 -8.52 14.90
N ASP A 9 -6.32 -8.53 13.65
CA ASP A 9 -6.17 -9.66 12.74
C ASP A 9 -6.15 -9.22 11.26
N ILE A 10 -5.70 -10.14 10.41
CA ILE A 10 -5.60 -9.91 8.96
C ILE A 10 -6.95 -9.61 8.29
N SER A 11 -8.05 -10.17 8.78
CA SER A 11 -9.38 -9.96 8.19
C SER A 11 -9.83 -8.52 8.37
N ALA A 12 -9.62 -7.98 9.57
CA ALA A 12 -9.86 -6.58 9.91
C ALA A 12 -9.00 -5.64 9.05
N PHE A 13 -7.72 -5.97 8.81
CA PHE A 13 -6.84 -5.22 7.90
C PHE A 13 -7.33 -5.23 6.45
N ARG A 14 -7.78 -6.38 5.93
CA ARG A 14 -8.36 -6.46 4.58
C ARG A 14 -9.61 -5.59 4.45
N ALA A 15 -10.54 -5.73 5.39
CA ALA A 15 -11.78 -4.94 5.41
C ALA A 15 -11.50 -3.42 5.52
N ALA A 16 -10.54 -3.04 6.37
CA ALA A 16 -10.13 -1.65 6.53
C ALA A 16 -9.46 -1.11 5.26
N LEU A 17 -8.58 -1.87 4.61
CA LEU A 17 -7.94 -1.44 3.35
C LEU A 17 -8.96 -1.29 2.21
N ILE A 18 -9.91 -2.22 2.08
CA ILE A 18 -11.00 -2.13 1.10
C ILE A 18 -11.83 -0.87 1.36
N THR A 19 -12.20 -0.61 2.62
CA THR A 19 -12.95 0.59 3.01
C THR A 19 -12.15 1.87 2.74
N LEU A 20 -10.86 1.87 3.08
CA LEU A 20 -9.96 3.01 2.89
C LEU A 20 -9.84 3.39 1.41
N VAL A 21 -9.60 2.40 0.54
CA VAL A 21 -9.43 2.57 -0.90
C VAL A 21 -10.75 2.91 -1.58
N GLY A 22 -11.85 2.27 -1.18
CA GLY A 22 -13.18 2.52 -1.74
C GLY A 22 -13.70 3.94 -1.49
N ASN A 23 -13.24 4.60 -0.44
CA ASN A 23 -13.57 5.99 -0.13
C ASN A 23 -12.62 7.02 -0.77
N ALA A 24 -11.54 6.57 -1.40
CA ALA A 24 -10.54 7.43 -2.03
C ALA A 24 -11.00 7.90 -3.43
N ARG A 25 -10.49 9.06 -3.85
CA ARG A 25 -10.85 9.72 -5.12
C ARG A 25 -9.67 10.00 -6.03
N ARG A 26 -8.48 10.25 -5.47
CA ARG A 26 -7.32 10.72 -6.24
C ARG A 26 -6.07 9.90 -5.99
N GLU A 27 -5.77 9.57 -4.75
CA GLU A 27 -4.50 8.94 -4.44
C GLU A 27 -4.60 7.91 -3.31
N CYS A 28 -3.87 6.81 -3.50
CA CYS A 28 -3.58 5.80 -2.50
C CYS A 28 -2.06 5.60 -2.43
N LEU A 29 -1.48 5.90 -1.28
CA LEU A 29 -0.06 5.68 -0.99
C LEU A 29 0.04 4.45 -0.10
N ILE A 30 0.91 3.51 -0.43
CA ILE A 30 1.12 2.28 0.35
C ILE A 30 2.61 2.11 0.59
N PHE A 31 3.01 2.01 1.84
CA PHE A 31 4.32 1.50 2.23
C PHE A 31 4.15 0.12 2.85
N SER A 32 4.82 -0.87 2.28
CA SER A 32 4.84 -2.25 2.79
C SER A 32 6.26 -2.79 2.73
N GLN A 33 6.65 -3.71 3.61
CA GLN A 33 8.00 -4.28 3.55
C GLN A 33 8.24 -5.03 2.26
N ASN A 34 7.28 -5.87 1.87
CA ASN A 34 7.42 -6.78 0.74
C ASN A 34 6.09 -7.09 0.05
N LEU A 35 5.08 -6.21 0.19
CA LEU A 35 3.70 -6.47 -0.21
C LEU A 35 3.20 -7.80 0.36
N ALA A 36 2.96 -7.83 1.66
CA ALA A 36 2.51 -9.01 2.38
C ALA A 36 1.38 -9.75 1.65
N ARG A 37 1.62 -10.99 1.21
CA ARG A 37 0.60 -11.77 0.50
C ARG A 37 -0.70 -11.97 1.27
N PRO A 38 -0.71 -12.17 2.61
CA PRO A 38 -1.96 -12.25 3.35
C PRO A 38 -2.86 -11.03 3.16
N LEU A 39 -2.34 -9.84 2.86
CA LEU A 39 -3.14 -8.63 2.62
C LEU A 39 -3.28 -8.33 1.13
N TYR A 40 -2.17 -8.27 0.40
CA TYR A 40 -2.12 -7.76 -0.97
C TYR A 40 -2.30 -8.85 -2.05
N HIS A 41 -2.27 -10.13 -1.69
CA HIS A 41 -2.68 -11.23 -2.59
C HIS A 41 -4.16 -11.60 -2.42
N ASP A 42 -4.88 -10.95 -1.50
CA ASP A 42 -6.31 -11.16 -1.32
C ASP A 42 -7.09 -10.64 -2.55
N GLU A 43 -8.10 -11.39 -2.96
CA GLU A 43 -8.89 -11.09 -4.16
C GLU A 43 -9.72 -9.81 -3.99
N ALA A 44 -10.38 -9.64 -2.85
CA ALA A 44 -11.22 -8.47 -2.58
C ALA A 44 -10.38 -7.20 -2.45
N VAL A 45 -9.21 -7.28 -1.81
CA VAL A 45 -8.25 -6.16 -1.75
C VAL A 45 -7.74 -5.79 -3.14
N THR A 46 -7.34 -6.78 -3.94
CA THR A 46 -6.85 -6.53 -5.31
C THR A 46 -7.95 -5.91 -6.17
N GLN A 47 -9.19 -6.38 -6.03
CA GLN A 47 -10.33 -5.85 -6.75
C GLN A 47 -10.61 -4.38 -6.36
N ALA A 48 -10.59 -4.06 -5.07
CA ALA A 48 -10.76 -2.69 -4.59
C ALA A 48 -9.68 -1.73 -5.15
N LEU A 49 -8.41 -2.16 -5.17
CA LEU A 49 -7.32 -1.39 -5.79
C LEU A 49 -7.51 -1.20 -7.29
N SER A 50 -7.98 -2.24 -7.99
CA SER A 50 -8.28 -2.18 -9.43
C SER A 50 -9.42 -1.19 -9.71
N ASP A 51 -10.51 -1.26 -8.96
CA ASP A 51 -11.67 -0.40 -9.13
C ASP A 51 -11.34 1.06 -8.84
N PHE A 52 -10.63 1.33 -7.76
CA PHE A 52 -10.11 2.66 -7.46
C PHE A 52 -9.21 3.18 -8.60
N ALA A 53 -8.21 2.40 -9.01
CA ALA A 53 -7.30 2.81 -10.06
C ALA A 53 -8.02 3.06 -11.39
N ARG A 54 -9.10 2.32 -11.71
CA ARG A 54 -9.87 2.50 -12.95
C ARG A 54 -10.90 3.64 -12.86
N GLY A 55 -11.45 3.90 -11.67
CA GLY A 55 -12.60 4.79 -11.45
C GLY A 55 -12.39 6.25 -11.87
N SER A 56 -11.14 6.73 -11.96
CA SER A 56 -10.86 8.09 -12.44
C SER A 56 -9.51 8.16 -13.14
N ARG A 57 -9.41 8.97 -14.21
CA ARG A 57 -8.13 9.26 -14.88
C ARG A 57 -7.08 9.89 -13.96
N PHE A 58 -7.51 10.45 -12.84
CA PHE A 58 -6.63 11.06 -11.85
C PHE A 58 -6.30 10.13 -10.68
N ALA A 59 -6.94 8.96 -10.58
CA ALA A 59 -6.67 7.99 -9.53
C ALA A 59 -5.30 7.36 -9.72
N ARG A 60 -4.48 7.39 -8.67
CA ARG A 60 -3.13 6.83 -8.64
C ARG A 60 -2.90 6.01 -7.38
N VAL A 61 -2.28 4.85 -7.54
CA VAL A 61 -1.74 4.03 -6.45
C VAL A 61 -0.23 4.07 -6.55
N ARG A 62 0.44 4.49 -5.48
CA ARG A 62 1.89 4.48 -5.38
C ARG A 62 2.29 3.57 -4.24
N ILE A 63 3.12 2.58 -4.55
CA ILE A 63 3.52 1.53 -3.60
C ILE A 63 5.03 1.59 -3.44
N LEU A 64 5.48 1.81 -2.21
CA LEU A 64 6.86 1.63 -1.80
C LEU A 64 7.03 0.28 -1.13
N ILE A 65 8.09 -0.42 -1.55
CA ILE A 65 8.55 -1.67 -0.95
C ILE A 65 10.02 -1.61 -0.56
N ARG A 66 10.43 -2.43 0.40
CA ARG A 66 11.85 -2.61 0.75
C ARG A 66 12.44 -3.85 0.12
N ASP A 67 11.66 -4.92 0.06
CA ASP A 67 12.05 -6.20 -0.50
C ASP A 67 11.09 -6.64 -1.59
N SER A 68 11.66 -6.91 -2.76
CA SER A 68 10.95 -7.35 -3.95
C SER A 68 11.01 -8.86 -4.15
N ASP A 69 11.89 -9.57 -3.42
CA ASP A 69 12.12 -11.00 -3.60
C ASP A 69 10.84 -11.82 -3.47
N PRO A 70 9.98 -11.63 -2.45
CA PRO A 70 8.74 -12.40 -2.31
C PRO A 70 7.73 -12.15 -3.44
N ILE A 71 7.78 -10.98 -4.06
CA ILE A 71 6.88 -10.58 -5.15
C ILE A 71 7.35 -11.19 -6.47
N VAL A 72 8.66 -11.23 -6.70
CA VAL A 72 9.27 -11.77 -7.93
C VAL A 72 9.26 -13.29 -7.94
N ARG A 73 9.47 -13.94 -6.79
CA ARG A 73 9.59 -15.41 -6.70
C ARG A 73 8.30 -16.16 -6.97
N GLN A 74 7.14 -15.53 -6.81
CA GLN A 74 5.86 -16.17 -7.06
C GLN A 74 4.81 -15.15 -7.47
N PHE A 75 3.88 -15.57 -8.33
CA PHE A 75 2.75 -14.76 -8.76
C PHE A 75 2.08 -13.97 -7.62
N HIS A 76 2.06 -12.64 -7.79
CA HIS A 76 1.48 -11.70 -6.84
C HIS A 76 0.42 -10.83 -7.52
N ARG A 77 -0.83 -10.89 -7.04
CA ARG A 77 -1.98 -10.22 -7.68
C ARG A 77 -1.82 -8.70 -7.81
N THR A 78 -1.38 -8.00 -6.76
CA THR A 78 -1.09 -6.55 -6.84
C THR A 78 0.01 -6.21 -7.85
N HIS A 79 1.03 -7.05 -7.99
CA HIS A 79 2.10 -6.82 -8.96
C HIS A 79 1.61 -7.03 -10.39
N ALA A 80 0.87 -8.11 -10.65
CA ALA A 80 0.21 -8.32 -11.93
C ALA A 80 -0.78 -7.19 -12.27
N LEU A 81 -1.50 -6.67 -11.27
CA LEU A 81 -2.37 -5.49 -11.42
C LEU A 81 -1.55 -4.24 -11.76
N ALA A 82 -0.42 -4.02 -11.10
CA ALA A 82 0.49 -2.91 -11.38
C ALA A 82 1.08 -2.97 -12.79
N GLN A 83 1.42 -4.16 -13.28
CA GLN A 83 1.87 -4.34 -14.67
C GLN A 83 0.76 -3.99 -15.68
N ARG A 84 -0.48 -4.41 -15.42
CA ARG A 84 -1.64 -4.13 -16.29
C ARG A 84 -2.07 -2.67 -16.27
N LEU A 85 -1.86 -1.97 -15.17
CA LEU A 85 -2.29 -0.58 -14.95
C LEU A 85 -1.09 0.34 -14.64
N SER A 86 0.01 0.17 -15.38
CA SER A 86 1.32 0.80 -15.08
C SER A 86 1.32 2.34 -15.06
N SER A 87 0.39 2.99 -15.76
CA SER A 87 0.21 4.44 -15.71
C SER A 87 -0.50 4.94 -14.45
N ARG A 88 -1.15 4.04 -13.70
CA ARG A 88 -1.95 4.36 -12.51
C ARG A 88 -1.47 3.67 -11.24
N ILE A 89 -0.78 2.53 -11.34
CA ILE A 89 -0.27 1.79 -10.20
C ILE A 89 1.23 1.60 -10.40
N GLN A 90 2.02 2.18 -9.49
CA GLN A 90 3.48 2.13 -9.56
C GLN A 90 4.03 1.48 -8.30
N ILE A 91 4.96 0.54 -8.49
CA ILE A 91 5.72 -0.08 -7.41
C ILE A 91 7.17 0.39 -7.55
N ARG A 92 7.73 0.94 -6.48
CA ARG A 92 9.14 1.32 -6.38
C ARG A 92 9.76 0.71 -5.13
N LYS A 93 11.04 0.41 -5.23
CA LYS A 93 11.85 -0.16 -4.16
C LYS A 93 12.73 0.93 -3.56
N ILE A 94 12.69 1.05 -2.24
CA ILE A 94 13.63 1.86 -1.47
C ILE A 94 14.80 0.99 -1.04
N GLN A 95 15.98 1.58 -0.91
CA GLN A 95 17.11 0.88 -0.32
C GLN A 95 16.87 0.71 1.18
N ALA A 96 17.08 -0.50 1.69
CA ALA A 96 16.97 -0.76 3.12
C ALA A 96 18.08 0.01 3.87
N THR A 97 17.69 0.88 4.80
CA THR A 97 18.61 1.53 5.75
C THR A 97 18.69 0.69 7.04
N VAL A 98 19.73 0.87 7.84
CA VAL A 98 19.94 0.12 9.10
C VAL A 98 18.81 0.36 10.11
N ASP A 99 18.23 1.56 10.13
CA ASP A 99 17.12 1.93 11.03
C ASP A 99 15.77 1.80 10.31
N THR A 100 15.44 0.59 9.87
CA THR A 100 14.23 0.39 9.09
C THR A 100 13.02 0.13 10.00
N PRO A 101 11.96 0.94 9.91
CA PRO A 101 10.82 0.74 10.78
C PRO A 101 10.04 -0.53 10.43
N ASP A 102 9.53 -1.25 11.43
CA ASP A 102 8.75 -2.49 11.25
C ASP A 102 7.28 -2.25 10.88
N TRP A 103 6.82 -1.00 10.94
CA TRP A 103 5.44 -0.65 10.63
C TRP A 103 5.20 -0.48 9.12
N GLU A 104 3.98 -0.78 8.69
CA GLU A 104 3.48 -0.57 7.33
C GLU A 104 2.30 0.40 7.35
N PHE A 105 1.99 1.04 6.23
CA PHE A 105 0.83 1.93 6.17
C PHE A 105 0.24 2.10 4.78
N ALA A 106 -1.03 2.51 4.75
CA ALA A 106 -1.68 3.07 3.58
C ALA A 106 -2.33 4.41 3.93
N VAL A 107 -2.22 5.38 3.04
CA VAL A 107 -2.86 6.70 3.15
C VAL A 107 -3.68 6.96 1.90
N THR A 108 -4.88 7.53 2.06
CA THR A 108 -5.70 7.97 0.93
C THR A 108 -6.09 9.44 1.03
N ASP A 109 -5.93 10.15 -0.10
CA ASP A 109 -6.30 11.56 -0.29
C ASP A 109 -5.86 12.53 0.84
N GLY A 110 -4.76 12.24 1.53
CA GLY A 110 -4.26 13.02 2.68
C GLY A 110 -5.21 13.02 3.88
N ARG A 111 -6.07 12.00 4.04
CA ARG A 111 -7.10 11.95 5.10
C ARG A 111 -7.23 10.58 5.75
N GLY A 112 -7.44 9.54 4.95
CA GLY A 112 -7.62 8.18 5.47
C GLY A 112 -6.26 7.56 5.78
N VAL A 113 -6.17 6.80 6.88
CA VAL A 113 -4.96 6.10 7.28
C VAL A 113 -5.30 4.68 7.71
N LEU A 114 -4.57 3.71 7.19
CA LEU A 114 -4.45 2.37 7.74
C LEU A 114 -2.98 2.18 8.14
N GLN A 115 -2.72 1.79 9.37
CA GLN A 115 -1.37 1.56 9.88
C GLN A 115 -1.29 0.16 10.50
N CYS A 116 -0.27 -0.59 10.13
CA CYS A 116 0.09 -1.87 10.73
C CYS A 116 1.34 -1.65 11.56
N ASP A 117 1.23 -1.77 12.88
CA ASP A 117 2.32 -1.54 13.82
C ASP A 117 3.12 -2.83 14.07
N ASP A 118 2.44 -3.98 14.09
CA ASP A 118 3.04 -5.30 14.17
C ASP A 118 2.43 -6.20 13.09
N ARG A 119 3.23 -6.50 12.08
CA ARG A 119 2.82 -7.31 10.93
C ARG A 119 2.71 -8.80 11.26
N GLU A 120 3.48 -9.32 12.22
CA GLU A 120 3.39 -10.73 12.59
C GLU A 120 2.05 -11.01 13.26
N ARG A 121 1.59 -10.09 14.11
CA ARG A 121 0.31 -10.17 14.80
C ARG A 121 -0.86 -9.60 14.01
N TRP A 122 -0.59 -8.88 12.93
CA TRP A 122 -1.57 -8.04 12.25
C TRP A 122 -2.32 -7.13 13.23
N SER A 123 -1.54 -6.35 13.99
CA SER A 123 -2.09 -5.33 14.88
C SER A 123 -1.80 -3.92 14.39
N GLY A 124 -2.72 -3.00 14.66
CA GLY A 124 -2.55 -1.59 14.33
C GLY A 124 -3.88 -0.84 14.35
N SER A 125 -4.01 0.19 13.50
CA SER A 125 -5.15 1.08 13.54
C SER A 125 -5.64 1.52 12.17
N TYR A 126 -6.95 1.76 12.09
CA TYR A 126 -7.61 2.43 10.99
C TYR A 126 -8.18 3.78 11.46
N HIS A 127 -7.94 4.81 10.65
CA HIS A 127 -8.50 6.15 10.83
C HIS A 127 -9.18 6.57 9.53
N ALA A 128 -10.51 6.63 9.53
CA ALA A 128 -11.26 7.07 8.35
C ALA A 128 -10.92 8.53 7.96
N GLN A 129 -10.70 9.40 8.97
CA GLN A 129 -10.35 10.80 8.76
C GLN A 129 -9.37 11.29 9.84
N ASN A 130 -8.08 11.34 9.51
CA ASN A 130 -7.04 11.92 10.34
C ASN A 130 -5.98 12.61 9.48
N GLN A 131 -6.25 13.86 9.10
CA GLN A 131 -5.39 14.66 8.23
C GLN A 131 -3.98 14.84 8.80
N VAL A 132 -3.85 15.12 10.10
CA VAL A 132 -2.55 15.33 10.74
C VAL A 132 -1.67 14.09 10.59
N ARG A 133 -2.23 12.90 10.87
CA ARG A 133 -1.50 11.63 10.70
C ARG A 133 -1.24 11.32 9.23
N ALA A 134 -2.23 11.52 8.36
CA ALA A 134 -2.11 11.26 6.93
C ALA A 134 -1.01 12.13 6.29
N HIS A 135 -0.96 13.42 6.59
CA HIS A 135 0.09 14.32 6.11
C HIS A 135 1.47 13.91 6.61
N LYS A 136 1.62 13.58 7.89
CA LYS A 136 2.91 13.10 8.43
C LYS A 136 3.42 11.85 7.68
N LEU A 137 2.53 10.89 7.43
CA LEU A 137 2.86 9.66 6.71
C LEU A 137 3.13 9.90 5.22
N GLN A 138 2.36 10.80 4.60
CA GLN A 138 2.59 11.24 3.24
C GLN A 138 3.96 11.91 3.11
N ASP A 139 4.35 12.80 4.02
CA ASP A 139 5.66 13.45 3.99
C ASP A 139 6.81 12.43 4.09
N ILE A 140 6.64 11.37 4.88
CA ILE A 140 7.58 10.25 4.95
C ILE A 140 7.63 9.55 3.58
N PHE A 141 6.46 9.19 3.04
CA PHE A 141 6.34 8.51 1.76
C PHE A 141 6.99 9.29 0.61
N GLU A 142 6.75 10.60 0.49
CA GLU A 142 7.26 11.41 -0.61
C GLU A 142 8.78 11.53 -0.57
N ARG A 143 9.38 11.69 0.62
CA ARG A 143 10.84 11.72 0.78
C ARG A 143 11.49 10.45 0.22
N ASP A 144 10.89 9.31 0.51
CA ASP A 144 11.41 8.02 0.05
C ASP A 144 11.07 7.77 -1.43
N TRP A 145 9.93 8.26 -1.91
CA TRP A 145 9.45 8.05 -3.28
C TRP A 145 10.40 8.62 -4.34
N ASP A 146 10.97 9.78 -4.07
CA ASP A 146 11.91 10.47 -4.98
C ASP A 146 13.26 9.74 -5.07
N LEU A 147 13.66 9.03 -4.02
CA LEU A 147 14.88 8.22 -3.97
C LEU A 147 14.65 6.77 -4.44
N ALA A 148 13.40 6.32 -4.44
CA ALA A 148 13.03 4.97 -4.80
C ALA A 148 13.17 4.72 -6.30
N THR A 149 13.61 3.51 -6.66
CA THR A 149 13.75 3.09 -8.07
C THR A 149 12.81 1.95 -8.37
N THR A 150 12.35 1.84 -9.62
CA THR A 150 11.64 0.61 -10.04
C THR A 150 12.64 -0.53 -10.13
N ASP A 151 12.42 -1.58 -9.34
CA ASP A 151 13.23 -2.78 -9.37
C ASP A 151 13.18 -3.43 -10.77
N PRO A 152 14.34 -3.68 -11.43
CA PRO A 152 14.39 -4.36 -12.73
C PRO A 152 13.67 -5.71 -12.75
N ASN A 153 13.71 -6.46 -11.64
CA ASN A 153 13.08 -7.77 -11.54
C ASN A 153 11.55 -7.68 -11.58
N LEU A 154 10.96 -6.55 -11.14
CA LEU A 154 9.51 -6.32 -11.24
C LEU A 154 9.06 -5.95 -12.66
N ARG A 155 9.98 -5.52 -13.54
CA ARG A 155 9.70 -5.20 -14.94
C ARG A 155 9.68 -6.43 -15.85
N CYS A 156 10.35 -7.51 -15.47
CA CYS A 156 10.39 -8.71 -16.28
C CYS A 156 9.01 -9.39 -16.29
N LEU A 157 8.42 -9.50 -17.48
CA LEU A 157 7.31 -10.43 -17.72
C LEU A 157 7.92 -11.83 -17.69
N GLN A 158 7.81 -12.54 -16.56
CA GLN A 158 8.01 -13.98 -16.57
C GLN A 158 6.79 -14.58 -17.27
N LEU A 159 6.98 -14.93 -18.55
CA LEU A 159 6.08 -15.71 -19.38
C LEU A 159 6.00 -17.16 -18.88
#